data_AF-A0A3B0XIW7-F1
#
_entry.id   AF-A0A3B0XIW7-F1
#
_cell.length_a   1.000
_cell.length_b   1.000
_cell.length_c   1.000
_cell.angle_alpha   90.00
_cell.angle_beta   90.00
_cell.angle_gamma   90.00
#
_symmetry.space_group_name_H-M   'P 1'
#
loop_
_entity.id
_entity.type
_entity.pdbx_description
1 polymer ?
#
loop_
_entity_poly.entity_id
_entity_poly.type
_entity_poly.pdbx_seq_one_letter_code
_entity_poly.pdbx_strand_id
1 'polypeptide(L)'
;MTINNKLSSIKQQQIKQAVTTSDAYTFFNLLTSPKMLSKVEELLPKTHRERQFPPTETLSMFLAQAMNEDRSCQKVVNEAAVKRLV
;
A
#
# COMPACT_ATOMS: atom_id res chain seq x y z
N MET A 1 -27.10 23.30 -10.61
CA MET A 1 -26.10 23.10 -9.53
C MET A 1 -26.03 21.64 -9.06
N THR A 2 -26.26 20.64 -9.94
CA THR A 2 -26.51 19.23 -9.54
C THR A 2 -25.40 18.28 -10.00
N ILE A 3 -24.66 18.65 -11.05
CA ILE A 3 -23.59 17.84 -11.64
C ILE A 3 -22.40 17.70 -10.67
N ASN A 4 -22.01 18.78 -9.98
CA ASN A 4 -20.90 18.75 -9.02
C ASN A 4 -21.13 17.82 -7.83
N ASN A 5 -22.37 17.72 -7.34
CA ASN A 5 -22.72 16.84 -6.22
C ASN A 5 -22.72 15.35 -6.64
N LYS A 6 -23.05 15.07 -7.90
CA LYS A 6 -22.97 13.70 -8.44
C LYS A 6 -21.52 13.26 -8.60
N LEU A 7 -20.67 14.14 -9.13
CA LEU A 7 -19.23 13.88 -9.30
C LEU A 7 -18.52 13.71 -7.95
N SER A 8 -18.85 14.53 -6.95
CA SER A 8 -18.27 14.40 -5.61
C SER A 8 -18.69 13.10 -4.92
N SER A 9 -19.95 12.68 -5.07
CA SER A 9 -20.46 11.40 -4.55
C SER A 9 -19.74 10.20 -5.18
N ILE A 10 -19.58 10.20 -6.51
CA ILE A 10 -18.83 9.14 -7.22
C ILE A 10 -17.38 9.08 -6.72
N LYS A 11 -16.72 10.24 -6.56
CA LYS A 11 -15.35 10.30 -6.04
C LYS A 11 -15.25 9.75 -4.62
N GLN A 12 -16.19 10.09 -3.75
CA GLN A 12 -16.27 9.55 -2.38
C GLN A 12 -16.45 8.03 -2.39
N GLN A 13 -17.30 7.50 -3.27
CA GLN A 13 -17.52 6.07 -3.40
C GLN A 13 -16.25 5.34 -3.89
N GLN A 14 -15.53 5.91 -4.87
CA GLN A 14 -14.26 5.38 -5.32
C GLN A 14 -13.20 5.36 -4.22
N ILE A 15 -13.11 6.44 -3.42
CA ILE A 15 -12.19 6.50 -2.28
C ILE A 15 -12.54 5.42 -1.25
N LYS A 16 -13.83 5.26 -0.90
CA LYS A 16 -14.26 4.20 0.03
C LYS A 16 -13.89 2.81 -0.48
N GLN A 17 -14.09 2.56 -1.77
CA GLN A 17 -13.70 1.30 -2.39
C GLN A 17 -12.18 1.08 -2.38
N ALA A 18 -11.39 2.14 -2.60
CA ALA A 18 -9.94 2.05 -2.53
C ALA A 18 -9.46 1.74 -1.11
N VAL A 19 -10.10 2.33 -0.08
CA VAL A 19 -9.75 2.06 1.33
C VAL A 19 -9.95 0.58 1.68
N THR A 20 -11.02 -0.06 1.19
CA THR A 20 -11.29 -1.47 1.49
C THR A 20 -10.37 -2.45 0.73
N THR A 21 -9.72 -2.02 -0.34
CA THR A 21 -8.82 -2.87 -1.16
C THR A 21 -7.33 -2.51 -1.02
N SER A 22 -7.00 -1.55 -0.15
CA SER A 22 -5.64 -1.06 0.08
C SER A 22 -4.84 -1.99 0.99
N ASP A 23 -4.47 -3.15 0.46
CA ASP A 23 -3.57 -4.09 1.14
C ASP A 23 -2.09 -3.87 0.76
N ALA A 24 -1.19 -4.62 1.42
CA ALA A 24 0.25 -4.50 1.20
C ALA A 24 0.69 -4.80 -0.25
N TYR A 25 -0.08 -5.60 -1.00
CA TYR A 25 0.23 -5.95 -2.39
C TYR A 25 -0.18 -4.82 -3.34
N THR A 26 -1.35 -4.20 -3.10
CA THR A 26 -1.79 -3.00 -3.82
C THR A 26 -0.75 -1.89 -3.69
N PHE A 27 -0.23 -1.64 -2.49
CA PHE A 27 0.83 -0.64 -2.30
C PHE A 27 2.17 -1.06 -2.92
N PHE A 28 2.53 -2.34 -2.87
CA PHE A 28 3.76 -2.81 -3.50
C PHE A 28 3.73 -2.51 -5.01
N ASN A 29 2.65 -2.87 -5.69
CA ASN A 29 2.47 -2.61 -7.12
C ASN A 29 2.50 -1.12 -7.46
N LEU A 30 1.94 -0.27 -6.57
CA LEU A 30 2.00 1.19 -6.74
C LEU A 30 3.43 1.71 -6.63
N LEU A 31 4.19 1.26 -5.63
CA LEU A 31 5.57 1.65 -5.37
C LEU A 31 6.51 1.18 -6.48
N THR A 32 6.23 0.03 -7.09
CA THR A 32 7.00 -0.51 -8.22
C THR A 32 6.45 -0.06 -9.58
N SER A 33 5.44 0.81 -9.62
CA SER A 33 4.91 1.34 -10.88
C SER A 33 5.93 2.27 -11.56
N PRO A 34 5.88 2.45 -12.89
CA PRO A 34 6.82 3.31 -13.62
C PRO A 34 6.89 4.76 -13.10
N LYS A 35 5.81 5.26 -12.49
CA LYS A 35 5.73 6.62 -11.96
C LYS A 35 6.43 6.78 -10.61
N MET A 36 6.59 5.70 -9.84
CA MET A 36 7.10 5.73 -8.47
C MET A 36 8.43 5.02 -8.31
N LEU A 37 8.72 4.02 -9.14
CA LEU A 37 9.88 3.15 -9.00
C LEU A 37 11.20 3.94 -8.90
N SER A 38 11.42 4.90 -9.80
CA SER A 38 12.65 5.71 -9.78
C SER A 38 12.82 6.47 -8.46
N LYS A 39 11.72 6.95 -7.86
CA LYS A 39 11.79 7.66 -6.58
C LYS A 39 12.03 6.72 -5.41
N VAL A 40 11.43 5.52 -5.46
CA VAL A 40 11.68 4.48 -4.45
C VAL A 40 13.14 4.09 -4.47
N GLU A 41 13.71 3.80 -5.64
CA GLU A 41 15.12 3.42 -5.81
C GLU A 41 16.09 4.50 -5.33
N GLU A 42 15.82 5.78 -5.63
CA GLU A 42 16.61 6.92 -5.15
C GLU A 42 16.68 6.99 -3.62
N LEU A 43 15.58 6.63 -2.94
CA LEU A 43 15.44 6.71 -1.48
C LEU A 43 15.80 5.40 -0.76
N LEU A 44 16.17 4.34 -1.49
CA LEU A 44 16.54 3.08 -0.85
C LEU A 44 17.83 3.24 -0.03
N PRO A 45 17.88 2.65 1.18
CA PRO A 45 19.11 2.61 1.96
C PRO A 45 20.22 1.93 1.16
N LYS A 46 21.35 2.64 0.96
CA LYS A 46 22.50 2.14 0.20
C LYS A 46 23.21 0.98 0.88
N THR A 47 23.10 0.88 2.21
CA THR A 47 23.75 -0.18 3.00
C THR A 47 22.88 -1.43 3.03
N HIS A 48 23.48 -2.58 2.72
CA HIS A 48 22.77 -3.85 2.63
C HIS A 48 22.59 -4.45 4.02
N ARG A 49 21.34 -4.69 4.41
CA ARG A 49 20.98 -5.57 5.52
C ARG A 49 20.16 -6.70 4.92
N GLU A 50 20.54 -7.94 5.16
CA GLU A 50 19.68 -9.07 4.84
C GLU A 50 18.44 -9.01 5.74
N ARG A 51 17.26 -8.97 5.10
CA ARG A 51 15.98 -8.88 5.78
C ARG A 51 15.04 -9.92 5.20
N GLN A 52 14.20 -10.50 6.05
CA GLN A 52 13.14 -11.41 5.62
C GLN A 52 12.10 -10.71 4.73
N PHE A 53 11.89 -9.40 4.92
CA PHE A 53 11.09 -8.52 4.07
C PHE A 53 12.02 -7.43 3.49
N PRO A 54 12.19 -7.32 2.16
CA PRO A 54 12.96 -6.25 1.54
C PRO A 54 12.38 -4.86 1.87
N PRO A 55 13.16 -3.78 1.72
CA PRO A 55 12.72 -2.44 2.10
C PRO A 55 11.40 -2.00 1.44
N THR A 56 11.19 -2.31 0.16
CA THR A 56 9.98 -1.95 -0.58
C THR A 56 8.75 -2.74 -0.11
N GLU A 57 8.91 -4.04 0.18
CA GLU A 57 7.85 -4.87 0.77
C GLU A 57 7.52 -4.40 2.19
N THR A 58 8.54 -4.03 2.98
CA THR A 58 8.35 -3.46 4.31
C THR A 58 7.56 -2.15 4.23
N LEU A 59 7.92 -1.25 3.30
CA LEU A 59 7.21 0.02 3.10
C LEU A 59 5.74 -0.21 2.70
N SER A 60 5.46 -1.17 1.83
CA SER A 60 4.09 -1.47 1.42
C SER A 60 3.24 -2.02 2.56
N MET A 61 3.82 -2.86 3.43
CA MET A 61 3.20 -3.32 4.67
C MET A 61 2.91 -2.15 5.63
N PHE A 62 3.85 -1.23 5.82
CA PHE A 62 3.62 -0.04 6.66
C PHE A 62 2.49 0.86 6.13
N LEU A 63 2.40 1.05 4.82
CA LEU A 63 1.31 1.82 4.21
C LEU A 63 -0.05 1.14 4.43
N ALA A 64 -0.12 -0.18 4.22
CA ALA A 64 -1.32 -0.95 4.49
C ALA A 64 -1.74 -0.86 5.97
N GLN A 65 -0.79 -0.99 6.89
CA GLN A 65 -1.03 -0.84 8.32
C GLN A 65 -1.57 0.56 8.65
N ALA A 66 -0.92 1.62 8.17
CA ALA A 66 -1.29 3.00 8.49
C ALA A 66 -2.68 3.38 7.96
N MET A 67 -3.06 2.81 6.81
CA MET A 67 -4.34 3.04 6.13
C MET A 67 -5.47 2.13 6.63
N ASN A 68 -5.15 1.05 7.36
CA ASN A 68 -6.17 0.20 7.97
C ASN A 68 -6.80 0.86 9.21
N GLU A 69 -8.08 0.60 9.46
CA GLU A 69 -8.78 1.08 10.66
C GLU A 69 -8.18 0.50 11.95
N ASP A 70 -7.76 -0.77 11.92
CA ASP A 70 -7.21 -1.45 13.10
C ASP A 70 -5.71 -1.18 13.36
N ARG A 71 -5.01 -0.67 12.34
CA ARG A 71 -3.57 -0.39 12.33
C ARG A 71 -2.67 -1.48 12.93
N SER A 72 -3.11 -2.74 12.89
CA SER A 72 -2.42 -3.85 13.54
C SER A 72 -1.20 -4.29 12.75
N CYS A 73 -0.01 -4.16 13.36
CA CYS A 73 1.23 -4.65 12.76
C CYS A 73 1.21 -6.17 12.58
N GLN A 74 0.72 -6.90 13.59
CA GLN A 74 0.65 -8.36 13.55
C GLN A 74 -0.24 -8.85 12.42
N LYS A 75 -1.39 -8.21 12.21
CA LYS A 75 -2.30 -8.54 11.10
C LYS A 75 -1.61 -8.43 9.75
N VAL A 76 -0.95 -7.31 9.49
CA VAL A 76 -0.26 -7.07 8.21
C VAL A 76 0.88 -8.06 7.99
N VAL A 77 1.64 -8.40 9.03
CA VAL A 77 2.70 -9.43 8.95
C VAL A 77 2.10 -10.81 8.65
N ASN A 78 1.00 -11.18 9.30
CA ASN A 78 0.33 -12.46 9.06
C ASN A 78 -0.21 -12.55 7.62
N GLU A 79 -0.86 -11.49 7.13
CA GLU A 79 -1.36 -11.43 5.75
C GLU A 79 -0.22 -11.54 4.73
N ALA A 80 0.90 -10.86 4.96
CA ALA A 80 2.09 -10.97 4.11
C ALA A 80 2.69 -12.39 4.13
N ALA A 81 2.73 -13.03 5.31
CA ALA A 81 3.21 -14.40 5.43
C ALA A 81 2.32 -15.40 4.68
N VAL A 82 0.99 -15.26 4.78
CA VAL A 82 0.03 -16.10 4.04
C VAL A 82 0.19 -15.92 2.53
N LYS A 83 0.36 -14.68 2.06
CA LYS A 83 0.56 -14.37 0.64
C LYS A 83 1.84 -14.96 0.03
N ARG A 84 2.81 -15.37 0.86
CA ARG A 84 4.03 -16.05 0.38
C ARG A 84 3.84 -17.55 0.15
N LEU A 85 2.75 -18.12 0.63
CA LEU A 85 2.44 -19.55 0.51
C LEU A 85 1.56 -19.87 -0.71
N VAL A 86 1.04 -18.84 -1.39
CA VAL A 86 0.11 -18.93 -2.53
C VAL A 86 0.77 -18.33 -3.76
#